data_AF-A0A964MNZ8-F1
#
_entry.id   AF-A0A964MNZ8-F1
#
_cell.length_a   1.000
_cell.length_b   1.000
_cell.length_c   1.000
_cell.angle_alpha   90.00
_cell.angle_beta   90.00
_cell.angle_gamma   90.00
#
_symmetry.space_group_name_H-M   'P 1'
#
loop_
_entity.id
_entity.type
_entity.pdbx_description
1 polymer ?
#
loop_
_entity_poly.entity_id
_entity_poly.type
_entity_poly.pdbx_seq_one_letter_code
_entity_poly.pdbx_strand_id
1 'polypeptide(L)'
;MSLIFTCDDKATLVAYLYDEVDAQDRQRVDEHLQHCAACAGEVAALSRVRTELTQWAPPEAELGFTIIRRDALHKQAAPPPATVLRPAQWWNTAPVRAQAVAAILVLAVSAAIANVQVKSGPDGFVVSTGWMTPAPATTPAAPLVATGGNGEAWQPALIALEQQLREEIRANRETGVV
;
A
#
# COMPACT_ATOMS: atom_id res chain seq x y z
N MET A 1 -24.74 24.72 15.05
CA MET A 1 -23.58 25.35 15.71
C MET A 1 -22.74 26.00 14.62
N SER A 2 -22.77 27.32 14.54
CA SER A 2 -22.03 28.07 13.51
C SER A 2 -20.60 28.28 14.00
N LEU A 3 -19.67 27.47 13.51
CA LEU A 3 -18.24 27.70 13.72
C LEU A 3 -17.76 28.61 12.60
N ILE A 4 -17.27 29.78 12.98
CA ILE A 4 -16.71 30.82 12.10
C ILE A 4 -15.42 30.26 11.47
N PHE A 5 -15.20 30.50 10.18
CA PHE A 5 -13.92 30.19 9.54
C PHE A 5 -12.83 31.12 10.11
N THR A 6 -11.71 30.53 10.53
CA THR A 6 -10.59 31.27 11.14
C THR A 6 -9.37 31.25 10.23
N CYS A 7 -8.51 32.28 10.31
CA CYS A 7 -7.32 32.38 9.44
C CYS A 7 -6.34 31.20 9.57
N ASP A 8 -6.35 30.52 10.73
CA ASP A 8 -5.48 29.37 11.03
C ASP A 8 -5.99 28.08 10.36
N ASP A 9 -7.26 28.05 9.94
CA ASP A 9 -7.85 26.91 9.24
C ASP A 9 -7.42 26.86 7.76
N LYS A 10 -6.13 26.60 7.56
CA LYS A 10 -5.54 26.46 6.21
C LYS A 10 -6.05 25.23 5.47
N ALA A 11 -6.47 24.18 6.20
CA ALA A 11 -7.02 22.98 5.59
C ALA A 11 -8.32 23.28 4.84
N THR A 12 -9.26 23.97 5.49
CA THR A 12 -10.52 24.39 4.86
C THR A 12 -10.28 25.40 3.72
N LEU A 13 -9.28 26.28 3.85
CA LEU A 13 -8.90 27.22 2.78
C LEU A 13 -8.38 26.51 1.51
N VAL A 14 -7.57 25.45 1.69
CA VAL A 14 -7.07 24.63 0.56
C VAL A 14 -8.20 23.79 -0.03
N ALA A 15 -9.05 23.18 0.79
CA ALA A 15 -10.23 22.46 0.31
C ALA A 15 -11.15 23.38 -0.51
N TYR A 16 -11.32 24.64 -0.08
CA TYR A 16 -12.06 25.66 -0.84
C TYR A 16 -11.44 25.90 -2.23
N LEU A 17 -10.11 26.01 -2.31
CA LEU A 17 -9.39 26.20 -3.59
C LEU A 17 -9.61 25.03 -4.57
N TYR A 18 -9.76 23.82 -4.05
CA TYR A 18 -9.99 22.61 -4.85
C TYR A 18 -11.46 22.28 -5.08
N ASP A 19 -12.38 23.14 -4.64
CA ASP A 19 -13.83 22.93 -4.75
C ASP A 19 -14.35 21.76 -3.88
N GLU A 20 -13.60 21.38 -2.83
CA GLU A 20 -13.83 20.19 -1.97
C GLU A 20 -14.53 20.51 -0.64
N VAL A 21 -14.97 21.75 -0.44
CA VAL A 21 -15.77 22.17 0.72
C VAL A 21 -17.26 22.05 0.44
N ASP A 22 -18.06 21.85 1.49
CA ASP A 22 -19.51 21.92 1.38
C ASP A 22 -20.00 23.37 1.15
N ALA A 23 -21.29 23.52 0.86
CA ALA A 23 -21.88 24.83 0.55
C ALA A 23 -21.84 25.80 1.74
N GLN A 24 -21.90 25.29 2.97
CA GLN A 24 -21.90 26.11 4.17
C GLN A 24 -20.48 26.63 4.46
N ASP A 25 -19.48 25.77 4.35
CA ASP A 25 -18.07 26.13 4.52
C ASP A 25 -17.61 27.06 3.39
N ARG A 26 -18.08 26.85 2.16
CA ARG A 26 -17.85 27.79 1.06
C ARG A 26 -18.31 29.21 1.41
N GLN A 27 -19.55 29.35 1.88
CA GLN A 27 -20.08 30.67 2.24
C GLN A 27 -19.28 31.34 3.36
N ARG A 28 -18.83 30.56 4.36
CA ARG A 28 -18.01 31.08 5.48
C ARG A 28 -16.64 31.55 5.00
N VAL A 29 -16.00 30.78 4.11
CA VAL A 29 -14.71 31.16 3.52
C VAL A 29 -14.90 32.41 2.64
N ASP A 30 -15.92 32.46 1.79
CA ASP A 30 -16.22 33.63 0.95
C ASP A 30 -16.40 34.91 1.78
N GLU A 31 -17.16 34.83 2.87
CA GLU A 31 -17.35 35.95 3.80
C GLU A 31 -16.01 36.38 4.44
N HIS A 32 -15.17 35.42 4.83
CA HIS A 32 -13.86 35.71 5.40
C HIS A 32 -12.90 36.37 4.40
N LEU A 33 -12.89 35.90 3.14
CA LEU A 33 -12.04 36.45 2.08
C LEU A 33 -12.37 37.91 1.74
N GLN A 34 -13.62 38.34 1.95
CA GLN A 34 -14.01 39.75 1.80
C GLN A 34 -13.38 40.67 2.86
N HIS A 35 -13.02 40.12 4.03
CA HIS A 35 -12.56 40.90 5.18
C HIS A 35 -11.09 40.67 5.55
N CYS A 36 -10.46 39.60 5.05
CA CYS A 36 -9.09 39.24 5.37
C CYS A 36 -8.18 39.26 4.14
N ALA A 37 -7.38 40.32 4.00
CA ALA A 37 -6.45 40.49 2.88
C ALA A 37 -5.35 39.41 2.83
N ALA A 38 -4.95 38.85 3.98
CA ALA A 38 -3.93 37.79 4.05
C ALA A 38 -4.45 36.49 3.40
N CYS A 39 -5.63 36.02 3.81
CA CYS A 39 -6.25 34.82 3.24
C CYS A 39 -6.61 35.02 1.75
N ALA A 40 -7.09 36.22 1.37
CA ALA A 40 -7.34 36.55 -0.03
C ALA A 40 -6.06 36.51 -0.88
N GLY A 41 -4.94 37.03 -0.33
CA GLY A 41 -3.63 36.97 -0.97
C GLY A 41 -3.12 35.53 -1.15
N GLU A 42 -3.29 34.67 -0.14
CA GLU A 42 -2.93 33.26 -0.21
C GLU A 42 -3.72 32.52 -1.30
N VAL A 43 -5.05 32.67 -1.32
CA VAL A 43 -5.91 32.05 -2.35
C VAL A 43 -5.52 32.53 -3.75
N ALA A 44 -5.26 33.83 -3.93
CA ALA A 44 -4.84 34.37 -5.20
C ALA A 44 -3.46 33.83 -5.66
N ALA A 45 -2.50 33.72 -4.74
CA ALA A 45 -1.17 33.18 -5.03
C ALA A 45 -1.23 31.71 -5.45
N LEU A 46 -1.98 30.87 -4.73
CA LEU A 46 -2.14 29.46 -5.05
C LEU A 46 -2.94 29.26 -6.35
N SER A 47 -3.96 30.07 -6.59
CA SER A 47 -4.74 30.05 -7.84
C SER A 47 -3.87 30.38 -9.05
N ARG A 48 -2.93 31.31 -8.91
CA ARG A 48 -1.95 31.65 -9.96
C ARG A 48 -1.06 30.45 -10.29
N VAL A 49 -0.46 29.82 -9.27
CA VAL A 49 0.39 28.62 -9.46
C VAL A 49 -0.38 27.52 -10.18
N ARG A 50 -1.63 27.25 -9.76
CA ARG A 50 -2.49 26.26 -10.41
C ARG A 50 -2.73 26.61 -11.88
N THR A 51 -3.00 27.88 -12.17
CA THR A 51 -3.19 28.37 -13.54
C THR A 51 -1.93 28.16 -14.39
N GLU A 52 -0.76 28.51 -13.86
CA GLU A 52 0.53 28.32 -14.54
C GLU A 52 0.80 26.83 -14.82
N LEU A 53 0.55 25.95 -13.85
CA LEU A 53 0.70 24.51 -14.02
C LEU A 53 -0.29 23.92 -15.02
N THR A 54 -1.52 24.43 -15.11
CA THR A 54 -2.47 23.96 -16.14
C THR A 54 -2.08 24.39 -17.55
N GLN A 55 -1.32 25.47 -17.70
CA GLN A 55 -0.79 25.93 -18.99
C GLN A 55 0.56 25.30 -19.32
N TRP A 56 1.19 24.63 -18.36
CA TRP A 56 2.46 23.98 -18.58
C TRP A 56 2.28 22.79 -19.52
N ALA A 57 2.82 22.94 -20.73
CA ALA A 57 3.01 21.83 -21.65
C ALA A 57 4.37 21.19 -21.36
N PRO A 58 4.43 19.87 -21.07
CA PRO A 58 5.70 19.19 -20.95
C PRO A 58 6.48 19.30 -22.28
N PRO A 59 7.80 19.51 -22.25
CA PRO A 59 8.60 19.51 -23.47
C PRO A 59 8.54 18.13 -24.14
N GLU A 60 8.56 18.11 -25.47
CA GLU A 60 8.62 16.88 -26.24
C GLU A 60 9.92 16.13 -25.88
N ALA A 61 9.79 14.91 -25.39
CA ALA A 61 10.92 14.06 -25.02
C ALA A 61 10.85 12.76 -25.83
N GLU A 62 11.96 12.37 -26.45
CA GLU A 62 12.09 11.03 -27.02
C GLU A 62 12.25 10.03 -25.87
N LEU A 63 11.13 9.49 -25.39
CA LEU A 63 11.09 8.63 -24.22
C LEU A 63 11.70 7.22 -24.45
N GLY A 64 12.11 6.89 -25.68
CA GLY A 64 12.69 5.59 -26.02
C GLY A 64 11.73 4.39 -25.91
N PHE A 65 10.44 4.65 -25.65
CA PHE A 65 9.39 3.64 -25.58
C PHE A 65 8.14 4.05 -26.36
N THR A 66 7.42 3.05 -26.88
CA THR A 66 6.15 3.25 -27.59
C THR A 66 4.99 3.19 -26.61
N ILE A 67 4.22 4.28 -26.48
CA ILE A 67 2.98 4.29 -25.70
C ILE A 67 1.90 3.56 -26.50
N ILE A 68 1.63 2.30 -26.13
CA ILE A 68 0.54 1.52 -26.73
C ILE A 68 -0.76 1.84 -25.99
N ARG A 69 -1.62 2.66 -26.62
CA ARG A 69 -2.98 2.91 -26.15
C ARG A 69 -3.84 1.66 -26.37
N ARG A 70 -4.31 1.04 -25.28
CA ARG A 70 -5.06 -0.23 -25.30
C ARG A 70 -6.34 -0.14 -26.13
N ASP A 71 -6.98 1.03 -26.13
CA ASP A 71 -8.15 1.39 -26.93
C ASP A 71 -7.87 1.44 -28.45
N ALA A 72 -6.66 1.81 -28.87
CA ALA A 72 -6.25 1.77 -30.28
C ALA A 72 -6.10 0.32 -30.79
N LEU A 73 -5.67 -0.60 -29.92
CA LEU A 73 -5.58 -2.03 -30.24
C LEU A 73 -6.94 -2.68 -30.50
N HIS A 74 -8.01 -2.20 -29.84
CA HIS A 74 -9.35 -2.77 -29.97
C HIS A 74 -10.07 -2.36 -31.26
N LYS A 75 -9.68 -1.25 -31.91
CA LYS A 75 -10.31 -0.78 -33.16
C LYS A 75 -9.70 -1.36 -34.43
N GLN A 76 -8.51 -1.99 -34.35
CA GLN A 76 -7.72 -2.37 -35.53
C GLN A 76 -7.35 -3.85 -35.63
N ALA A 77 -7.84 -4.72 -34.75
CA ALA A 77 -7.57 -6.15 -34.84
C ALA A 77 -8.86 -6.97 -34.80
N ALA A 78 -9.24 -7.56 -35.94
CA ALA A 78 -9.72 -8.93 -35.88
C ALA A 78 -8.60 -9.72 -35.18
N PRO A 79 -8.87 -10.37 -34.04
CA PRO A 79 -7.80 -10.97 -33.25
C PRO A 79 -7.08 -12.03 -34.12
N PRO A 80 -5.76 -11.94 -34.33
CA PRO A 80 -5.01 -13.13 -34.74
C PRO A 80 -5.29 -14.21 -33.67
N PRO A 81 -5.40 -15.49 -34.03
CA PRO A 81 -5.65 -16.53 -33.03
C PRO A 81 -4.52 -16.45 -32.01
N ALA A 82 -4.85 -15.93 -30.84
CA ALA A 82 -3.91 -15.81 -29.76
C ALA A 82 -3.36 -17.23 -29.54
N THR A 83 -2.06 -17.40 -29.75
CA THR A 83 -1.35 -18.59 -29.29
C THR A 83 -1.20 -18.44 -27.78
N VAL A 84 -2.33 -18.41 -27.09
CA VAL A 84 -2.37 -18.67 -25.66
C VAL A 84 -1.80 -20.08 -25.54
N LEU A 85 -0.83 -20.25 -24.65
CA LEU A 85 -0.39 -21.55 -24.19
C LEU A 85 -1.62 -22.24 -23.62
N ARG A 86 -2.36 -22.95 -24.49
CA ARG A 86 -3.43 -23.82 -24.04
C ARG A 86 -2.73 -24.88 -23.21
N PRO A 87 -3.06 -25.02 -21.91
CA PRO A 87 -2.59 -26.16 -21.16
C PRO A 87 -2.97 -27.39 -21.98
N ALA A 88 -1.97 -28.17 -22.35
CA ALA A 88 -2.14 -29.24 -23.30
C ALA A 88 -3.19 -30.21 -22.73
N GLN A 89 -4.12 -30.66 -23.58
CA GLN A 89 -5.35 -31.34 -23.12
C GLN A 89 -5.11 -32.59 -22.27
N TRP A 90 -3.88 -33.14 -22.29
CA TRP A 90 -3.43 -34.22 -21.42
C TRP A 90 -3.35 -33.85 -19.92
N TRP A 91 -3.37 -32.57 -19.56
CA TRP A 91 -3.53 -32.14 -18.16
C TRP A 91 -4.95 -32.38 -17.62
N ASN A 92 -5.96 -32.39 -18.50
CA ASN A 92 -7.35 -32.66 -18.12
C ASN A 92 -7.72 -34.14 -18.12
N THR A 93 -6.79 -35.05 -18.49
CA THR A 93 -7.05 -36.50 -18.51
C THR A 93 -6.67 -37.21 -17.21
N ALA A 94 -6.29 -36.48 -16.16
CA ALA A 94 -6.00 -37.09 -14.87
C ALA A 94 -7.28 -37.65 -14.23
N PRO A 95 -7.37 -38.97 -13.96
CA PRO A 95 -8.54 -39.54 -13.29
C PRO A 95 -8.71 -38.92 -11.90
N VAL A 96 -9.94 -38.71 -11.45
CA VAL A 96 -10.28 -38.03 -10.17
C VAL A 96 -9.50 -38.59 -8.96
N ARG A 97 -9.19 -39.88 -8.96
CA ARG A 97 -8.37 -40.53 -7.91
C ARG A 97 -6.92 -40.04 -7.90
N ALA A 98 -6.34 -39.75 -9.06
CA ALA A 98 -4.98 -39.18 -9.17
C ALA A 98 -4.93 -37.72 -8.70
N GLN A 99 -6.02 -36.96 -8.92
CA GLN A 99 -6.13 -35.58 -8.42
C GLN A 99 -6.17 -35.55 -6.89
N ALA A 100 -6.86 -36.50 -6.24
CA ALA A 100 -6.87 -36.60 -4.78
C ALA A 100 -5.48 -36.89 -4.22
N VAL A 101 -4.73 -37.81 -4.83
CA VAL A 101 -3.34 -38.11 -4.42
C VAL A 101 -2.44 -36.89 -4.60
N ALA A 102 -2.55 -36.20 -5.74
CA ALA A 102 -1.78 -34.99 -5.99
C ALA A 102 -2.10 -33.87 -4.99
N ALA A 103 -3.37 -33.65 -4.66
CA ALA A 103 -3.79 -32.67 -3.67
C ALA A 103 -3.22 -33.00 -2.27
N ILE A 104 -3.24 -34.27 -1.87
CA ILE A 104 -2.65 -34.71 -0.60
C ILE A 104 -1.14 -34.47 -0.58
N LEU A 105 -0.43 -34.79 -1.68
CA LEU A 105 1.01 -34.56 -1.77
C LEU A 105 1.35 -33.07 -1.71
N VAL A 106 0.60 -32.23 -2.43
CA VAL A 106 0.79 -30.77 -2.38
C VAL A 106 0.55 -30.22 -0.98
N LEU A 107 -0.50 -30.69 -0.29
CA LEU A 107 -0.77 -30.29 1.09
C LEU A 107 0.32 -30.78 2.05
N ALA A 108 0.81 -32.01 1.90
CA ALA A 108 1.90 -32.55 2.73
C ALA A 108 3.21 -31.79 2.52
N VAL A 109 3.57 -31.50 1.26
CA VAL A 109 4.76 -30.70 0.91
C VAL A 109 4.62 -29.28 1.47
N SER A 110 3.45 -28.66 1.32
CA SER A 110 3.19 -27.32 1.85
C SER A 110 3.26 -27.29 3.38
N ALA A 111 2.70 -28.30 4.06
CA ALA A 111 2.77 -28.43 5.52
C ALA A 111 4.20 -28.68 6.03
N ALA A 112 5.02 -29.42 5.27
CA ALA A 112 6.43 -29.60 5.58
C ALA A 112 7.23 -28.30 5.41
N ILE A 113 7.00 -27.54 4.33
CA ILE A 113 7.62 -26.23 4.11
C ILE A 113 7.20 -25.23 5.21
N ALA A 114 5.93 -25.26 5.62
CA ALA A 114 5.40 -24.41 6.69
C ALA A 114 5.74 -24.92 8.11
N ASN A 115 6.51 -26.00 8.25
CA ASN A 115 6.93 -26.62 9.51
C ASN A 115 5.77 -26.82 10.50
N VAL A 116 4.66 -27.40 10.03
CA VAL A 116 3.47 -27.68 10.85
C VAL A 116 3.74 -28.87 11.77
N GLN A 117 3.79 -28.63 13.08
CA GLN A 117 3.94 -29.65 14.12
C GLN A 117 2.60 -29.91 14.80
N VAL A 118 2.10 -31.14 14.70
CA VAL A 118 0.91 -31.60 15.44
C VAL A 118 1.37 -32.42 16.64
N LYS A 119 1.10 -31.93 17.85
CA LYS A 119 1.32 -32.67 19.10
C LYS A 119 -0.03 -33.12 19.64
N SER A 120 -0.18 -34.43 19.86
CA SER A 120 -1.37 -35.01 20.50
C SER A 120 -0.99 -35.41 21.92
N GLY A 121 -1.67 -34.82 22.91
CA GLY A 121 -1.51 -35.11 24.32
C GLY A 121 -2.86 -35.38 24.99
N PRO A 122 -2.87 -35.80 26.27
CA PRO A 122 -4.10 -36.05 27.01
C PRO A 122 -5.03 -34.83 27.11
N ASP A 123 -4.51 -33.63 26.92
CA ASP A 123 -5.25 -32.36 26.92
C ASP A 123 -5.81 -31.93 25.54
N GLY A 124 -5.59 -32.74 24.48
CA GLY A 124 -6.13 -32.50 23.14
C GLY A 124 -5.06 -32.40 22.02
N PHE A 125 -5.48 -31.89 20.85
CA PHE A 125 -4.61 -31.68 19.68
C PHE A 125 -4.10 -30.25 19.64
N VAL A 126 -2.78 -30.07 19.65
CA VAL A 126 -2.13 -28.77 19.47
C VAL A 126 -1.45 -28.75 18.10
N VAL A 127 -1.87 -27.83 17.24
CA VAL A 127 -1.27 -27.59 15.92
C VAL A 127 -0.43 -26.32 16.01
N SER A 128 0.88 -26.43 15.83
CA SER A 128 1.80 -25.29 15.77
C SER A 128 2.34 -25.18 14.34
N THR A 129 2.21 -24.02 13.71
CA THR A 129 2.86 -23.73 12.42
C THR A 129 4.18 -23.02 12.70
N GLY A 130 5.28 -23.56 12.19
CA GLY A 130 6.62 -23.10 12.53
C GLY A 130 6.84 -21.66 12.11
N TRP A 131 7.28 -20.85 13.08
CA TRP A 131 7.77 -19.45 13.10
C TRP A 131 7.05 -18.61 14.14
N MET A 132 5.92 -19.07 14.67
CA MET A 132 5.34 -18.49 15.88
C MET A 132 5.87 -19.24 17.10
N THR A 133 6.74 -18.60 17.88
CA THR A 133 7.02 -19.00 19.25
C THR A 133 5.68 -19.05 19.99
N PRO A 134 5.24 -20.20 20.53
CA PRO A 134 4.02 -20.24 21.31
C PRO A 134 4.22 -19.30 22.51
N ALA A 135 3.37 -18.29 22.63
CA ALA A 135 3.30 -17.49 23.85
C ALA A 135 3.04 -18.45 25.02
N PRO A 136 3.83 -18.43 26.10
CA PRO A 136 3.55 -19.27 27.26
C PRO A 136 2.14 -18.96 27.74
N ALA A 137 1.35 -20.01 28.00
CA ALA A 137 -0.01 -19.87 28.49
C ALA A 137 -0.03 -18.96 29.73
N THR A 138 -0.66 -17.81 29.56
CA THR A 138 -0.75 -16.73 30.53
C THR A 138 -1.43 -17.23 31.80
N THR A 139 -0.68 -17.35 32.90
CA THR A 139 -1.22 -17.21 34.25
C THR A 139 -1.95 -15.86 34.31
N PRO A 140 -3.18 -15.74 34.85
CA PRO A 140 -3.95 -14.51 34.71
C PRO A 140 -3.21 -13.33 35.35
N ALA A 141 -2.61 -12.50 34.49
CA ALA A 141 -1.94 -11.27 34.87
C ALA A 141 -3.00 -10.20 35.10
N ALA A 142 -2.89 -9.52 36.25
CA ALA A 142 -3.68 -8.35 36.61
C ALA A 142 -3.71 -7.31 35.46
N PRO A 143 -4.79 -6.52 35.34
CA PRO A 143 -4.96 -5.60 34.22
C PRO A 143 -3.78 -4.63 34.14
N LEU A 144 -3.01 -4.74 33.05
CA LEU A 144 -2.01 -3.76 32.70
C LEU A 144 -2.76 -2.49 32.26
N VAL A 145 -2.59 -1.44 33.06
CA VAL A 145 -2.86 -0.06 32.66
C VAL A 145 -2.15 0.15 31.32
N ALA A 146 -2.92 0.53 30.29
CA ALA A 146 -2.38 0.99 29.03
C ALA A 146 -1.51 2.23 29.32
N THR A 147 -0.22 2.00 29.51
CA THR A 147 0.75 3.08 29.47
C THR A 147 0.86 3.43 28.00
N GLY A 148 0.21 4.52 27.60
CA GLY A 148 0.55 5.23 26.37
C GLY A 148 2.02 5.62 26.44
N GLY A 149 2.88 4.74 25.93
CA GLY A 149 4.32 4.89 25.90
C GLY A 149 4.78 5.28 24.50
N ASN A 150 4.78 6.58 24.27
CA ASN A 150 5.68 7.36 23.42
C ASN A 150 5.96 6.86 21.98
N GLY A 151 5.53 7.67 21.01
CA GLY A 151 5.91 7.61 19.60
C GLY A 151 7.39 7.91 19.31
N GLU A 152 8.31 7.58 20.23
CA GLU A 152 9.77 7.71 20.12
C GLU A 152 10.50 6.36 20.24
N ALA A 153 9.81 5.29 20.68
CA ALA A 153 10.45 3.97 20.85
C ALA A 153 10.86 3.29 19.53
N TRP A 154 10.32 3.73 18.38
CA TRP A 154 10.63 3.17 17.06
C TRP A 154 11.87 3.80 16.39
N GLN A 155 12.27 5.00 16.81
CA GLN A 155 13.43 5.71 16.25
C GLN A 155 14.75 4.95 16.42
N PRO A 156 15.10 4.36 17.58
CA PRO A 156 16.34 3.59 17.70
C PRO A 156 16.33 2.33 16.83
N ALA A 157 15.16 1.71 16.63
CA ALA A 157 15.02 0.54 15.75
C ALA A 157 15.25 0.90 14.27
N LEU A 158 14.80 2.08 13.85
CA LEU A 158 15.01 2.55 12.47
C LEU A 158 16.49 2.88 12.18
N ILE A 159 17.18 3.49 13.15
CA ILE A 159 18.62 3.80 13.03
C ILE A 159 19.45 2.51 12.91
N ALA A 160 19.13 1.49 13.70
CA ALA A 160 19.80 0.20 13.61
C ALA A 160 19.58 -0.48 12.24
N LEU A 161 18.36 -0.42 11.71
CA LEU A 161 18.03 -0.96 10.39
C LEU A 161 18.79 -0.24 9.26
N GLU A 162 18.90 1.09 9.33
CA GLU A 162 19.65 1.88 8.35
C GLU A 162 21.14 1.50 8.33
N GLN A 163 21.74 1.31 9.51
CA GLN A 163 23.14 0.90 9.62
C GLN A 163 23.39 -0.47 9.00
N GLN A 164 22.52 -1.44 9.29
CA GLN A 164 22.60 -2.78 8.70
C GLN A 164 22.51 -2.74 7.17
N LEU A 165 21.57 -1.97 6.61
CA LEU A 165 21.41 -1.84 5.15
C LEU A 165 22.63 -1.20 4.48
N ARG A 166 23.24 -0.19 5.12
CA ARG A 166 24.46 0.43 4.61
C ARG A 166 25.64 -0.54 4.61
N GLU A 167 25.73 -1.41 5.60
CA GLU A 167 26.76 -2.46 5.67
C GLU A 167 26.54 -3.51 4.58
N GLU A 168 25.31 -3.99 4.39
CA GLU A 168 24.98 -4.94 3.33
C GLU A 168 25.25 -4.37 1.93
N ILE A 169 24.94 -3.09 1.67
CA ILE A 169 25.22 -2.44 0.38
C ILE A 169 26.73 -2.33 0.13
N ARG A 170 27.54 -2.05 1.16
CA ARG A 170 29.00 -2.04 1.03
C ARG A 170 29.53 -3.44 0.75
N ALA A 171 29.10 -4.42 1.54
CA ALA A 171 29.49 -5.81 1.35
C ALA A 171 29.14 -6.33 -0.05
N ASN A 172 27.95 -6.00 -0.57
CA ASN A 172 27.50 -6.45 -1.88
C ASN A 172 28.25 -5.76 -3.04
N ARG A 173 28.73 -4.52 -2.84
CA ARG A 173 29.62 -3.84 -3.80
C ARG A 173 31.01 -4.45 -3.83
N GLU A 174 31.51 -4.92 -2.69
CA GLU A 174 32.84 -5.55 -2.58
C GLU A 174 32.84 -6.99 -3.12
N THR A 175 31.74 -7.72 -2.98
CA THR A 175 31.60 -9.09 -3.52
C THR A 175 31.25 -9.15 -5.00
N GLY A 176 30.94 -8.02 -5.64
CA GLY A 176 30.77 -7.93 -7.09
C GLY A 176 29.64 -8.78 -7.66
N VAL A 177 28.61 -9.10 -6.87
CA VAL A 177 27.43 -9.82 -7.35
C VAL A 177 26.43 -8.78 -7.88
N VAL A 178 26.57 -8.46 -9.16
CA VAL A 178 25.53 -7.83 -10.00
C VAL A 178 25.07 -8.86 -11.02
#